data_AF-A0A952VKM5-F1
#
_entry.id   AF-A0A952VKM5-F1
#
_cell.length_a   1.000
_cell.length_b   1.000
_cell.length_c   1.000
_cell.angle_alpha   90.00
_cell.angle_beta   90.00
_cell.angle_gamma   90.00
#
_symmetry.space_group_name_H-M   'P 1'
#
loop_
_entity.id
_entity.type
_entity.pdbx_description
1 polymer ?
#
loop_
_entity_poly.entity_id
_entity_poly.type
_entity_poly.pdbx_seq_one_letter_code
_entity_poly.pdbx_strand_id
1 'polypeptide(L)'
;MFNEGGIVETIQLFSWALAALLAIIMAVRHRARRNLAFACWLAFLAIACAFRELDTHIYLNPETLGNWGVRYRIDWWLSPQAPVMPRIVWGTIGIATLLAAILPLIIARPRFFVLLRARDHVMLCFAAGAALILFGYAADDLIGRGLIVSREISKPIEESAELFGVFAILPGFALLIKSPLLARQDAARLRLTKPAKTN
;
A
#
# COMPACT_ATOMS: atom_id res chain seq x y z
N MET A 1 -10.25 24.49 9.13
CA MET A 1 -8.83 24.83 8.91
C MET A 1 -8.06 23.66 9.51
N PHE A 2 -7.47 22.81 8.65
CA PHE A 2 -6.93 21.51 9.01
C PHE A 2 -5.81 21.66 10.04
N ASN A 3 -6.06 21.19 11.26
CA ASN A 3 -5.07 21.11 12.34
C ASN A 3 -4.54 19.68 12.49
N GLU A 4 -4.66 18.87 11.43
CA GLU A 4 -4.21 17.47 11.38
C GLU A 4 -2.91 17.30 10.59
N GLY A 5 -2.44 18.28 9.82
CA GLY A 5 -1.18 18.22 9.04
C GLY A 5 0.09 18.15 9.89
N GLY A 6 0.32 17.02 10.54
CA GLY A 6 1.48 16.76 11.38
C GLY A 6 2.75 16.57 10.56
N ILE A 7 3.91 16.74 11.23
CA ILE A 7 5.22 16.44 10.64
C ILE A 7 5.29 14.97 10.21
N VAL A 8 4.64 14.06 10.94
CA VAL A 8 4.63 12.62 10.63
C VAL A 8 3.93 12.32 9.31
N GLU A 9 2.71 12.84 9.11
CA GLU A 9 1.95 12.69 7.85
C GLU A 9 2.74 13.22 6.65
N THR A 10 3.39 14.38 6.83
CA THR A 10 4.24 14.97 5.79
C THR A 10 5.40 14.05 5.42
N ILE A 11 6.07 13.46 6.41
CA ILE A 11 7.17 12.50 6.19
C ILE A 11 6.64 11.22 5.51
N GLN A 12 5.49 10.71 5.93
CA GLN A 12 4.85 9.54 5.31
C GLN A 12 4.51 9.83 3.85
N LEU A 13 3.92 10.98 3.54
CA LEU A 13 3.60 11.42 2.19
C LEU A 13 4.83 11.44 1.29
N PHE A 14 5.90 12.12 1.72
CA PHE A 14 7.16 12.17 0.95
C PHE A 14 7.79 10.79 0.80
N SER A 15 7.69 9.94 1.81
CA SER A 15 8.20 8.57 1.77
C SER A 15 7.44 7.70 0.76
N TRP A 16 6.11 7.82 0.70
CA TRP A 16 5.30 7.14 -0.30
C TRP A 16 5.54 7.67 -1.71
N ALA A 17 5.68 8.99 -1.87
CA ALA A 17 6.06 9.60 -3.15
C ALA A 17 7.44 9.10 -3.64
N LEU A 18 8.41 8.98 -2.73
CA LEU A 18 9.71 8.40 -3.03
C LEU A 18 9.58 6.91 -3.42
N ALA A 19 8.78 6.12 -2.70
CA ALA A 19 8.52 4.73 -3.05
C ALA A 19 7.92 4.59 -4.47
N ALA A 20 6.96 5.45 -4.83
CA ALA A 20 6.40 5.49 -6.18
C ALA A 20 7.46 5.81 -7.24
N LEU A 21 8.33 6.79 -6.98
CA LEU A 21 9.44 7.12 -7.88
C LEU A 21 10.41 5.93 -8.05
N LEU A 22 10.78 5.26 -6.96
CA LEU A 22 11.64 4.07 -7.01
C LEU A 22 11.00 2.92 -7.81
N ALA A 23 9.67 2.75 -7.72
CA ALA A 23 8.94 1.77 -8.52
C ALA A 23 8.96 2.12 -10.01
N ILE A 24 8.83 3.39 -10.37
CA ILE A 24 8.93 3.87 -11.75
C ILE A 24 10.36 3.64 -12.27
N ILE A 25 11.39 3.94 -11.47
CA ILE A 25 12.79 3.65 -11.83
C ILE A 25 12.98 2.15 -12.07
N MET A 26 12.42 1.29 -11.21
CA MET A 26 12.44 -0.16 -11.39
C MET A 26 11.75 -0.57 -12.70
N ALA A 27 10.60 0.02 -13.04
CA ALA A 27 9.86 -0.23 -14.28
C ALA A 27 10.68 0.10 -15.53
N VAL A 28 11.38 1.25 -15.51
CA VAL A 28 12.24 1.70 -16.61
C VAL A 28 13.47 0.79 -16.76
N ARG A 29 14.07 0.35 -15.65
CA ARG A 29 15.30 -0.44 -15.64
C ARG A 29 15.08 -1.91 -15.99
N HIS A 30 13.94 -2.50 -15.63
CA HIS A 30 13.68 -3.93 -15.77
C HIS A 30 12.49 -4.21 -16.70
N ARG A 31 12.76 -4.35 -18.00
CA ARG A 31 11.74 -4.43 -19.06
C ARG A 31 11.01 -5.77 -19.21
N ALA A 32 11.43 -6.82 -18.50
CA ALA A 32 10.74 -8.10 -18.55
C ALA A 32 9.28 -7.93 -18.07
N ARG A 33 8.31 -8.43 -18.83
CA ARG A 33 6.85 -8.22 -18.60
C ARG A 33 6.42 -8.45 -17.14
N ARG A 34 6.93 -9.50 -16.49
CA ARG A 34 6.60 -9.82 -15.09
C ARG A 34 7.21 -8.83 -14.09
N ASN A 35 8.43 -8.34 -14.35
CA ASN A 35 9.07 -7.32 -13.52
C ASN A 35 8.35 -5.99 -13.68
N LEU A 36 8.02 -5.61 -14.92
CA LEU A 36 7.27 -4.39 -15.22
C LEU A 36 5.91 -4.39 -14.53
N ALA A 37 5.14 -5.49 -14.67
CA ALA A 37 3.85 -5.63 -13.99
C ALA A 37 3.99 -5.48 -12.47
N PHE A 38 5.00 -6.11 -11.86
CA PHE A 38 5.24 -5.95 -10.42
C PHE A 38 5.65 -4.52 -10.04
N ALA A 39 6.44 -3.83 -10.87
CA ALA A 39 6.81 -2.44 -10.65
C ALA A 39 5.58 -1.52 -10.72
N CYS A 40 4.73 -1.71 -11.73
CA CYS A 40 3.47 -0.97 -11.87
C CYS A 40 2.55 -1.19 -10.66
N TRP A 41 2.48 -2.43 -10.16
CA TRP A 41 1.74 -2.74 -8.94
C TRP A 41 2.26 -1.97 -7.73
N LEU A 42 3.57 -1.97 -7.52
CA LEU A 42 4.20 -1.25 -6.41
C LEU A 42 4.02 0.27 -6.54
N ALA A 43 4.13 0.81 -7.76
CA ALA A 43 3.89 2.22 -8.03
C ALA A 43 2.45 2.61 -7.71
N PHE A 44 1.48 1.79 -8.15
CA PHE A 44 0.07 2.00 -7.86
C PHE A 44 -0.21 2.01 -6.35
N LEU A 45 0.32 1.03 -5.59
CA LEU A 45 0.17 0.99 -4.14
C LEU A 45 0.79 2.21 -3.46
N ALA A 46 2.01 2.58 -3.84
CA ALA A 46 2.69 3.73 -3.24
C ALA A 46 1.94 5.05 -3.51
N ILE A 47 1.40 5.22 -4.72
CA ILE A 47 0.56 6.37 -5.09
C ILE A 47 -0.75 6.36 -4.29
N ALA A 48 -1.40 5.20 -4.15
CA ALA A 48 -2.62 5.08 -3.36
C ALA A 48 -2.37 5.44 -1.87
N CYS A 49 -1.26 4.99 -1.29
CA CYS A 49 -0.87 5.38 0.05
C CYS A 49 -0.58 6.88 0.16
N ALA A 50 0.13 7.48 -0.81
CA ALA A 50 0.35 8.93 -0.82
C ALA A 50 -0.97 9.73 -0.90
N PHE A 51 -1.94 9.26 -1.69
CA PHE A 51 -3.27 9.86 -1.73
C PHE A 51 -4.06 9.70 -0.42
N ARG A 52 -3.80 8.63 0.34
CA ARG A 52 -4.35 8.45 1.69
C ARG A 52 -3.82 9.53 2.63
N GLU A 53 -2.51 9.79 2.65
CA GLU A 53 -1.90 10.83 3.52
C GLU A 53 -2.39 12.25 3.22
N LEU A 54 -2.86 12.49 1.98
CA LEU A 54 -3.41 13.78 1.57
C LEU A 54 -4.89 13.94 1.92
N ASP A 55 -5.49 12.98 2.62
CA ASP A 55 -6.93 12.92 2.90
C ASP A 55 -7.78 13.18 1.66
N THR A 56 -7.33 12.70 0.50
CA THR A 56 -7.97 13.05 -0.78
C THR A 56 -9.43 12.63 -0.86
N HIS A 57 -9.83 11.65 -0.04
CA HIS A 57 -11.21 11.22 0.09
C HIS A 57 -12.16 12.36 0.53
N ILE A 58 -11.67 13.38 1.26
CA ILE A 58 -12.48 14.54 1.68
C ILE A 58 -12.95 15.35 0.47
N TYR A 59 -12.08 15.52 -0.53
CA TYR A 59 -12.41 16.24 -1.77
C TYR A 59 -13.43 15.50 -2.62
N LEU A 60 -13.70 14.23 -2.33
CA LEU A 60 -14.67 13.44 -3.06
C LEU A 60 -16.07 13.55 -2.46
N ASN A 61 -16.21 14.21 -1.31
CA ASN A 61 -17.50 14.38 -0.67
C ASN A 61 -18.39 15.41 -1.42
N PRO A 62 -19.73 15.33 -1.25
CA PRO A 62 -20.68 16.26 -1.86
C PRO A 62 -20.42 17.73 -1.55
N GLU A 63 -19.79 18.04 -0.42
CA GLU A 63 -19.44 19.41 -0.03
C GLU A 63 -18.44 20.05 -1.01
N THR A 64 -17.65 19.23 -1.73
CA THR A 64 -16.68 19.71 -2.72
C THR A 64 -17.14 19.48 -4.16
N LEU A 65 -17.72 18.30 -4.47
CA LEU A 65 -18.10 17.92 -5.84
C LEU A 65 -19.60 18.09 -6.14
N GLY A 66 -20.39 18.63 -5.20
CA GLY A 66 -21.83 18.78 -5.34
C GLY A 66 -22.52 17.43 -5.59
N ASN A 67 -23.40 17.38 -6.60
CA ASN A 67 -24.16 16.18 -6.95
C ASN A 67 -23.31 15.00 -7.45
N TRP A 68 -22.03 15.23 -7.77
CA TRP A 68 -21.09 14.18 -8.17
C TRP A 68 -20.28 13.62 -7.00
N GLY A 69 -20.40 14.21 -5.82
CA GLY A 69 -19.71 13.73 -4.63
C GLY A 69 -20.23 12.37 -4.16
N VAL A 70 -19.34 11.59 -3.59
CA VAL A 70 -19.61 10.28 -3.00
C VAL A 70 -19.37 10.36 -1.49
N ARG A 71 -20.33 9.87 -0.71
CA ARG A 71 -20.09 9.55 0.70
C ARG A 71 -19.62 8.11 0.74
N TYR A 72 -18.41 7.85 1.24
CA TYR A 72 -17.78 6.52 1.35
C TYR A 72 -18.45 5.60 2.38
N ARG A 73 -19.78 5.62 2.46
CA ARG A 73 -20.58 4.78 3.33
C ARG A 73 -21.51 3.91 2.50
N ILE A 74 -21.70 2.67 2.92
CA ILE A 74 -22.56 1.72 2.21
C ILE A 74 -24.01 2.21 2.13
N ASP A 75 -24.46 2.99 3.11
CA ASP A 75 -25.76 3.62 3.14
C ASP A 75 -25.99 4.61 1.98
N TRP A 76 -24.95 5.27 1.45
CA TRP A 76 -25.09 6.11 0.25
C TRP A 76 -25.34 5.27 -1.01
N TRP A 77 -24.64 4.14 -1.13
CA TRP A 77 -24.81 3.22 -2.26
C TRP A 77 -26.22 2.62 -2.32
N LEU A 78 -26.77 2.31 -1.15
CA LEU A 78 -28.08 1.69 -0.98
C LEU A 78 -29.23 2.70 -0.90
N SER A 79 -28.92 3.99 -0.72
CA SER A 79 -29.93 5.05 -0.64
C SER A 79 -30.68 5.22 -1.97
N PRO A 80 -32.03 5.21 -1.96
CA PRO A 80 -32.84 5.56 -3.13
C PRO A 80 -32.68 7.03 -3.52
N GLN A 81 -32.27 7.90 -2.58
CA GLN A 81 -32.08 9.33 -2.81
C GLN A 81 -30.76 9.64 -3.52
N ALA A 82 -29.80 8.71 -3.54
CA ALA A 82 -28.53 8.92 -4.22
C ALA A 82 -28.73 8.93 -5.76
N PRO A 83 -28.18 9.91 -6.50
CA PRO A 83 -28.34 9.95 -7.94
C PRO A 83 -27.70 8.71 -8.62
N VAL A 84 -28.36 8.17 -9.65
CA VAL A 84 -27.94 6.92 -10.30
C VAL A 84 -26.62 7.08 -11.06
N MET A 85 -26.46 8.19 -11.79
CA MET A 85 -25.27 8.42 -12.64
C MET A 85 -23.96 8.48 -11.83
N PRO A 86 -23.83 9.27 -10.74
CA PRO A 86 -22.68 9.23 -9.86
C PRO A 86 -22.38 7.84 -9.32
N ARG A 87 -23.38 7.03 -8.95
CA ARG A 87 -23.18 5.65 -8.52
C ARG A 87 -22.54 4.79 -9.61
N ILE A 88 -23.02 4.87 -10.85
CA ILE A 88 -22.43 4.14 -11.98
C ILE A 88 -20.98 4.58 -12.22
N VAL A 89 -20.72 5.89 -12.23
CA VAL A 89 -19.37 6.44 -12.45
C VAL A 89 -18.42 5.99 -11.35
N TRP A 90 -18.77 6.20 -10.08
CA TRP A 90 -17.94 5.79 -8.95
C TRP A 90 -17.78 4.26 -8.87
N GLY A 91 -18.79 3.49 -9.27
CA GLY A 91 -18.72 2.04 -9.31
C GLY A 91 -17.75 1.57 -10.39
N THR A 92 -17.77 2.22 -11.55
CA THR A 92 -16.81 1.99 -12.63
C THR A 92 -15.39 2.34 -12.22
N ILE A 93 -15.20 3.49 -11.55
CA ILE A 93 -13.90 3.90 -10.99
C ILE A 93 -13.42 2.86 -9.96
N GLY A 94 -14.29 2.44 -9.04
CA GLY A 94 -13.97 1.41 -8.04
C GLY A 94 -13.53 0.09 -8.67
N ILE A 95 -14.25 -0.40 -9.68
CA ILE A 95 -13.89 -1.61 -10.42
C ILE A 95 -12.55 -1.42 -11.16
N ALA A 96 -12.34 -0.28 -11.83
CA ALA A 96 -11.10 0.01 -12.53
C ALA A 96 -9.90 0.04 -11.56
N THR A 97 -10.04 0.68 -10.41
CA THR A 97 -9.04 0.71 -9.33
C THR A 97 -8.76 -0.69 -8.79
N LEU A 98 -9.80 -1.51 -8.57
CA LEU A 98 -9.63 -2.90 -8.13
C LEU A 98 -8.87 -3.74 -9.17
N LEU A 99 -9.21 -3.58 -10.46
CA LEU A 99 -8.50 -4.25 -11.54
C LEU A 99 -7.04 -3.78 -11.63
N ALA A 100 -6.78 -2.48 -11.47
CA ALA A 100 -5.42 -1.93 -11.42
C ALA A 100 -4.61 -2.48 -10.25
N ALA A 101 -5.25 -2.80 -9.12
CA ALA A 101 -4.60 -3.43 -7.96
C ALA A 101 -4.32 -4.93 -8.18
N ILE A 102 -5.22 -5.67 -8.83
CA ILE A 102 -5.15 -7.13 -8.92
C ILE A 102 -4.42 -7.61 -10.18
N LEU A 103 -4.70 -7.02 -11.35
CA LEU A 103 -4.19 -7.50 -12.64
C LEU A 103 -2.66 -7.54 -12.71
N PRO A 104 -1.92 -6.53 -12.20
CA PRO A 104 -0.46 -6.59 -12.15
C PRO A 104 0.09 -7.78 -11.34
N LEU A 105 -0.58 -8.18 -10.25
CA LEU A 105 -0.20 -9.35 -9.46
C LEU A 105 -0.43 -10.66 -10.22
N ILE A 106 -1.55 -10.78 -10.93
CA ILE A 106 -1.86 -11.95 -11.77
C ILE A 106 -0.80 -12.12 -12.86
N ILE A 107 -0.36 -11.01 -13.48
CA ILE A 107 0.67 -11.04 -14.52
C ILE A 107 2.06 -11.32 -13.92
N ALA A 108 2.42 -10.65 -12.83
CA ALA A 108 3.72 -10.81 -12.18
C ALA A 108 3.91 -12.20 -11.57
N ARG A 109 2.83 -12.81 -11.06
CA ARG A 109 2.82 -14.09 -10.32
C ARG A 109 3.90 -14.13 -9.24
N PRO A 110 3.89 -13.19 -8.27
CA PRO A 110 4.89 -13.17 -7.23
C PRO A 110 4.76 -14.40 -6.33
N ARG A 111 5.85 -15.14 -6.13
CA ARG A 111 5.90 -16.29 -5.22
C ARG A 111 6.30 -15.84 -3.81
N PHE A 112 5.43 -15.07 -3.16
CA PHE A 112 5.72 -14.44 -1.86
C PHE A 112 6.19 -15.43 -0.80
N PHE A 113 5.51 -16.58 -0.66
CA PHE A 113 5.90 -17.62 0.29
C PHE A 113 7.29 -18.22 0.03
N VAL A 114 7.67 -18.40 -1.24
CA VAL A 114 9.00 -18.88 -1.61
C VAL A 114 10.07 -17.86 -1.22
N LEU A 115 9.82 -16.58 -1.51
CA LEU A 115 10.73 -15.49 -1.15
C LEU A 115 10.88 -15.35 0.37
N LEU A 116 9.77 -15.42 1.10
CA LEU A 116 9.77 -15.34 2.56
C LEU A 116 10.51 -16.53 3.20
N ARG A 117 10.23 -17.76 2.74
CA ARG A 117 10.92 -18.98 3.22
C ARG A 117 12.42 -18.94 2.93
N ALA A 118 12.82 -18.36 1.79
CA ALA A 118 14.22 -18.17 1.43
C ALA A 118 14.89 -16.98 2.14
N ARG A 119 14.20 -16.34 3.10
CA ARG A 119 14.65 -15.16 3.86
C ARG A 119 15.11 -14.03 2.93
N ASP A 120 14.36 -13.81 1.85
CA ASP A 120 14.67 -12.72 0.94
C ASP A 120 14.45 -11.37 1.62
N HIS A 121 15.51 -10.56 1.70
CA HIS A 121 15.51 -9.28 2.42
C HIS A 121 14.45 -8.29 1.95
N VAL A 122 14.17 -8.21 0.65
CA VAL A 122 13.12 -7.31 0.15
C VAL A 122 11.75 -7.78 0.63
N MET A 123 11.50 -9.09 0.59
CA MET A 123 10.24 -9.63 1.07
C MET A 123 10.09 -9.44 2.59
N LEU A 124 11.19 -9.57 3.34
CA LEU A 124 11.21 -9.31 4.77
C LEU A 124 10.93 -7.83 5.09
N CYS A 125 11.52 -6.89 4.35
CA CYS A 125 11.22 -5.46 4.43
C CYS A 125 9.73 -5.17 4.22
N PHE A 126 9.15 -5.70 3.15
CA PHE A 126 7.72 -5.53 2.86
C PHE A 126 6.81 -6.20 3.89
N ALA A 127 7.16 -7.41 4.35
CA ALA A 127 6.37 -8.11 5.35
C ALA A 127 6.41 -7.39 6.71
N ALA A 128 7.59 -6.94 7.15
CA ALA A 128 7.75 -6.18 8.39
C ALA A 128 6.98 -4.86 8.31
N GLY A 129 7.10 -4.13 7.20
CA GLY A 129 6.39 -2.86 7.06
C GLY A 129 4.88 -3.02 6.96
N ALA A 130 4.39 -4.02 6.23
CA ALA A 130 2.96 -4.35 6.20
C ALA A 130 2.44 -4.72 7.58
N ALA A 131 3.20 -5.51 8.36
CA ALA A 131 2.82 -5.88 9.72
C ALA A 131 2.74 -4.65 10.65
N LEU A 132 3.69 -3.71 10.54
CA LEU A 132 3.68 -2.46 11.31
C LEU A 132 2.52 -1.54 10.94
N ILE A 133 2.23 -1.37 9.65
CA ILE A 133 1.07 -0.60 9.20
C ILE A 133 -0.22 -1.22 9.72
N LEU A 134 -0.40 -2.54 9.54
CA LEU A 134 -1.58 -3.26 10.05
C LEU A 134 -1.69 -3.16 11.58
N PHE A 135 -0.57 -3.17 12.29
CA PHE A 135 -0.55 -2.94 13.73
C PHE A 135 -1.02 -1.53 14.08
N GLY A 136 -0.63 -0.50 13.32
CA GLY A 136 -1.15 0.87 13.48
C GLY A 136 -2.67 0.92 13.37
N TYR A 137 -3.24 0.39 12.29
CA TYR A 137 -4.70 0.29 12.12
C TYR A 137 -5.37 -0.49 13.25
N ALA A 138 -4.79 -1.64 13.63
CA ALA A 138 -5.34 -2.43 14.73
C ALA A 138 -5.27 -1.68 16.07
N ALA A 139 -4.21 -0.89 16.31
CA ALA A 139 -4.10 -0.07 17.49
C ALA A 139 -5.17 1.03 17.51
N ASP A 140 -5.42 1.72 16.41
CA ASP A 140 -6.47 2.74 16.38
C ASP A 140 -7.87 2.12 16.58
N ASP A 141 -8.20 1.07 15.83
CA ASP A 141 -9.53 0.47 15.87
C ASP A 141 -9.82 -0.30 17.17
N LEU A 142 -8.85 -1.05 17.72
CA LEU A 142 -9.05 -1.88 18.91
C LEU A 142 -8.78 -1.11 20.21
N ILE A 143 -7.84 -0.17 20.20
CA ILE A 143 -7.34 0.49 21.41
C ILE A 143 -7.88 1.93 21.49
N GLY A 144 -7.86 2.67 20.37
CA GLY A 144 -8.04 4.12 20.30
C GLY A 144 -9.47 4.67 20.33
N ARG A 145 -10.48 3.84 19.99
CA ARG A 145 -11.91 4.23 20.08
C ARG A 145 -12.46 4.29 21.51
N GLY A 146 -11.61 4.48 22.51
CA GLY A 146 -11.98 4.60 23.92
C GLY A 146 -12.29 3.26 24.61
N LEU A 147 -11.95 2.12 23.99
CA LEU A 147 -12.17 0.80 24.57
C LEU A 147 -11.14 0.46 25.66
N ILE A 148 -9.89 0.90 25.51
CA ILE A 148 -8.79 0.56 26.44
C ILE A 148 -7.91 1.76 26.76
N VAL A 149 -7.58 2.59 25.77
CA VAL A 149 -6.69 3.76 25.95
C VAL A 149 -7.31 5.00 25.31
N SER A 150 -6.96 6.19 25.81
CA SER A 150 -7.39 7.46 25.25
C SER A 150 -6.82 7.69 23.85
N ARG A 151 -7.57 8.46 23.03
CA ARG A 151 -7.18 8.85 21.66
C ARG A 151 -5.85 9.61 21.61
N GLU A 152 -5.53 10.34 22.68
CA GLU A 152 -4.27 11.09 22.82
C GLU A 152 -3.03 10.18 22.84
N ILE A 153 -3.17 8.92 23.25
CA ILE A 153 -2.07 7.95 23.30
C ILE A 153 -2.13 7.00 22.09
N SER A 154 -3.32 6.59 21.65
CA SER A 154 -3.45 5.68 20.50
C SER A 154 -2.96 6.31 19.20
N LYS A 155 -3.24 7.61 18.98
CA LYS A 155 -2.87 8.32 17.75
C LYS A 155 -1.34 8.36 17.53
N PRO A 156 -0.49 8.76 18.50
CA PRO A 156 0.96 8.68 18.34
C PRO A 156 1.47 7.26 18.08
N ILE A 157 0.84 6.22 18.65
CA ILE A 157 1.22 4.82 18.43
C ILE A 157 0.90 4.39 17.00
N GLU A 158 -0.30 4.71 16.51
CA GLU A 158 -0.72 4.47 15.13
C GLU A 158 0.24 5.16 14.15
N GLU A 159 0.41 6.48 14.29
CA GLU A 159 1.27 7.29 13.43
C GLU A 159 2.71 6.77 13.42
N SER A 160 3.26 6.41 14.59
CA SER A 160 4.61 5.86 14.71
C SER A 160 4.72 4.49 14.05
N ALA A 161 3.75 3.61 14.26
CA ALA A 161 3.73 2.28 13.67
C ALA A 161 3.65 2.36 12.14
N GLU A 162 2.78 3.21 11.62
CA GLU A 162 2.68 3.45 10.18
C GLU A 162 4.00 4.03 9.63
N LEU A 163 4.58 5.05 10.27
CA LEU A 163 5.85 5.66 9.85
C LEU A 163 7.00 4.63 9.82
N PHE A 164 7.17 3.84 10.88
CA PHE A 164 8.17 2.77 10.89
C PHE A 164 7.87 1.70 9.85
N GLY A 165 6.59 1.44 9.58
CA GLY A 165 6.16 0.55 8.51
C GLY A 165 6.64 1.02 7.13
N VAL A 166 6.47 2.32 6.83
CA VAL A 166 6.98 2.92 5.59
C VAL A 166 8.51 2.87 5.51
N PHE A 167 9.20 3.17 6.61
CA PHE A 167 10.67 3.08 6.68
C PHE A 167 11.20 1.65 6.53
N ALA A 168 10.45 0.63 6.95
CA ALA A 168 10.79 -0.76 6.67
C ALA A 168 10.59 -1.12 5.18
N ILE A 169 9.59 -0.53 4.53
CA ILE A 169 9.25 -0.77 3.11
C ILE A 169 10.25 -0.12 2.14
N LEU A 170 10.67 1.12 2.41
CA LEU A 170 11.53 1.91 1.52
C LEU A 170 12.83 1.21 1.08
N PRO A 171 13.61 0.59 1.99
CA PRO A 171 14.77 -0.22 1.61
C PRO A 171 14.42 -1.35 0.65
N GLY A 172 13.25 -1.95 0.77
CA GLY A 172 12.74 -2.96 -0.15
C GLY A 172 12.59 -2.43 -1.58
N PHE A 173 12.06 -1.22 -1.75
CA PHE A 173 11.99 -0.53 -3.05
C PHE A 173 13.40 -0.25 -3.62
N ALA A 174 14.31 0.27 -2.80
CA ALA A 174 15.68 0.57 -3.23
C ALA A 174 16.43 -0.71 -3.68
N LEU A 175 16.27 -1.81 -2.95
CA LEU A 175 16.88 -3.11 -3.28
C LEU A 175 16.31 -3.72 -4.57
N LEU A 176 15.02 -3.51 -4.85
CA LEU A 176 14.38 -3.96 -6.10
C LEU A 176 14.97 -3.34 -7.37
N ILE A 177 15.52 -2.12 -7.27
CA ILE A 177 16.21 -1.48 -8.39
C ILE A 177 17.44 -2.31 -8.80
N LYS A 178 18.15 -2.90 -7.83
CA LYS A 178 19.33 -3.73 -8.09
C LYS A 178 18.97 -5.18 -8.44
N SER A 179 17.95 -5.74 -7.79
CA SER A 179 17.57 -7.15 -7.92
C SER A 179 16.07 -7.28 -8.15
N PRO A 180 15.63 -7.43 -9.42
CA PRO A 180 14.21 -7.48 -9.74
C PRO A 180 13.55 -8.79 -9.28
N LEU A 181 12.22 -8.82 -9.33
CA LEU A 181 11.40 -9.94 -8.84
C LEU A 181 11.83 -11.30 -9.40
N LEU A 182 12.02 -11.41 -10.71
CA LEU A 182 12.37 -12.69 -11.35
C LEU A 182 13.72 -13.24 -10.85
N ALA A 183 14.77 -12.43 -10.87
CA ALA A 183 16.10 -12.83 -10.42
C ALA A 183 16.09 -13.30 -8.96
N ARG A 184 15.32 -12.61 -8.10
CA ARG A 184 15.14 -13.00 -6.70
C ARG A 184 14.38 -14.31 -6.55
N GLN A 185 13.34 -14.53 -7.33
CA GLN A 185 12.59 -15.79 -7.31
C GLN A 185 13.47 -16.98 -7.71
N ASP A 186 14.32 -16.80 -8.71
CA ASP A 186 15.22 -17.85 -9.19
C ASP A 186 16.30 -18.14 -8.14
N ALA A 187 16.91 -17.10 -7.56
CA ALA A 187 17.85 -17.24 -6.45
C ALA A 187 17.24 -17.92 -5.23
N ALA A 188 16.00 -17.56 -4.86
CA ALA A 188 15.27 -18.17 -3.75
C ALA A 188 15.02 -19.66 -3.97
N ARG A 189 14.61 -20.05 -5.19
CA ARG A 189 14.43 -21.47 -5.53
C ARG A 189 15.74 -22.25 -5.39
N LEU A 190 16.84 -21.73 -5.92
CA LEU A 190 18.15 -22.38 -5.83
C LEU A 190 18.62 -22.54 -4.38
N ARG A 191 18.33 -21.58 -3.50
CA ARG A 191 18.66 -21.71 -2.06
C ARG A 191 17.85 -22.81 -1.38
N LEU A 192 16.56 -22.94 -1.73
CA LEU A 192 15.66 -23.90 -1.12
C LEU A 192 15.84 -25.33 -1.65
N THR A 193 16.43 -25.52 -2.83
CA THR A 193 16.68 -26.85 -3.40
C THR A 193 18.06 -27.42 -3.09
N LYS A 194 19.01 -26.61 -2.60
CA LYS A 194 20.32 -27.13 -2.18
C LYS A 194 20.15 -28.02 -0.95
N PRO A 195 20.65 -29.28 -0.97
CA PRO A 195 20.62 -30.14 0.21
C PRO A 195 21.36 -29.44 1.35
N ALA A 196 20.80 -29.51 2.56
CA ALA A 196 21.49 -29.03 3.76
C ALA A 196 22.84 -29.75 3.82
N LYS A 197 23.94 -28.98 3.84
CA LYS A 197 25.25 -29.57 4.11
C LYS A 197 25.16 -30.19 5.50
N THR A 198 25.16 -31.52 5.56
CA THR A 198 25.37 -32.28 6.79
C THR A 198 26.80 -32.00 7.21
N ASN A 199 26.95 -31.11 8.19
CA ASN A 199 28.21 -30.94 8.92
C ASN A 199 28.35 -32.05 9.96
#